data_AF-A0ABD3LIZ3-F1
#
_entry.id   AF-A0ABD3LIZ3-F1
#
_cell.length_a   1.000
_cell.length_b   1.000
_cell.length_c   1.000
_cell.angle_alpha   90.00
_cell.angle_beta   90.00
_cell.angle_gamma   90.00
#
_symmetry.space_group_name_H-M   'P 1'
#
loop_
_entity.id
_entity.type
_entity.pdbx_description
1 polymer ?
#
loop_
_entity_poly.entity_id
_entity_poly.type
_entity_poly.pdbx_seq_one_letter_code
_entity_poly.pdbx_strand_id
1 'polypeptide(L)'
;MDLTYQRETAYKCQHVHVHSVTQSFPSRALSFVEDSTQERHLLRVKGADCEIAHSSSRKNLHISARLMEEFLELAKENTDKDLETCGILGAFLDKGILYVTTLIIPKQESTSNSCVAKNEEEVFAIQHERSLIPVGWIHTHPSQSCFMSSVDLHTQYSYQVMEPEAFAIVMAPTDASRNYGIFRLSEPGGMNVLRECRERGFHTHGETADGGPIYEHCANVYTNSNLRFEVFDLRQ
;
A
#
# COMPACT_ATOMS: atom_id res chain seq x y z
N MET A 1 -15.97 -44.34 54.12
CA MET A 1 -15.38 -43.06 54.52
C MET A 1 -14.41 -42.70 53.43
N ASP A 2 -14.94 -42.13 52.34
CA ASP A 2 -14.85 -40.70 51.99
C ASP A 2 -13.60 -40.47 51.12
N LEU A 3 -13.56 -39.74 50.01
CA LEU A 3 -14.49 -38.85 49.30
C LEU A 3 -13.86 -38.56 47.91
N THR A 4 -14.67 -38.15 46.93
CA THR A 4 -14.33 -37.43 45.65
C THR A 4 -13.61 -38.25 44.55
N TYR A 5 -13.98 -38.21 43.27
CA TYR A 5 -14.61 -37.17 42.44
C TYR A 5 -15.30 -37.82 41.21
N GLN A 6 -16.47 -37.30 40.84
CA GLN A 6 -17.36 -37.82 39.81
C GLN A 6 -16.79 -37.67 38.39
N ARG A 7 -17.10 -38.66 37.56
CA ARG A 7 -16.87 -38.73 36.11
C ARG A 7 -18.20 -38.44 35.40
N GLU A 8 -18.09 -37.88 34.20
CA GLU A 8 -19.12 -37.59 33.20
C GLU A 8 -19.73 -36.18 33.19
N THR A 9 -19.46 -35.45 32.12
CA THR A 9 -20.54 -34.97 31.24
C THR A 9 -20.01 -34.64 29.85
N ALA A 10 -20.83 -35.01 28.87
CA ALA A 10 -20.60 -34.88 27.45
C ALA A 10 -20.60 -33.42 26.99
N TYR A 11 -19.71 -33.08 26.05
CA TYR A 11 -19.88 -31.90 25.20
C TYR A 11 -20.28 -32.36 23.81
N LYS A 12 -21.54 -32.10 23.48
CA LYS A 12 -22.13 -32.20 22.14
C LYS A 12 -22.64 -30.81 21.80
N CYS A 13 -21.99 -30.12 20.86
CA CYS A 13 -22.52 -28.94 20.18
C CYS A 13 -21.88 -28.89 18.78
N GLN A 14 -22.53 -29.55 17.82
CA GLN A 14 -23.29 -28.96 16.70
C GLN A 14 -22.42 -28.60 15.50
N HIS A 15 -22.64 -29.37 14.43
CA HIS A 15 -22.13 -29.16 13.08
C HIS A 15 -22.41 -27.73 12.62
N VAL A 16 -21.34 -26.96 12.36
CA VAL A 16 -21.43 -25.80 11.47
C VAL A 16 -21.21 -26.31 10.05
N HIS A 17 -22.22 -26.13 9.22
CA HIS A 17 -22.19 -26.45 7.80
C HIS A 17 -21.28 -25.42 7.11
N VAL A 18 -20.02 -25.78 6.87
CA VAL A 18 -19.11 -24.95 6.07
C VAL A 18 -19.53 -25.11 4.62
N HIS A 19 -20.17 -24.08 4.07
CA HIS A 19 -20.30 -23.97 2.62
C HIS A 19 -18.92 -23.62 2.05
N SER A 20 -18.38 -24.54 1.24
CA SER A 20 -17.28 -24.27 0.33
C SER A 20 -17.66 -23.10 -0.58
N VAL A 21 -16.91 -22.00 -0.50
CA VAL A 21 -16.92 -20.98 -1.55
C VAL A 21 -15.59 -21.10 -2.28
N THR A 22 -15.61 -21.94 -3.30
CA THR A 22 -14.75 -21.78 -4.48
C THR A 22 -15.14 -20.48 -5.16
N GLN A 23 -14.25 -19.49 -5.19
CA GLN A 23 -13.79 -18.83 -6.43
C GLN A 23 -12.86 -17.64 -6.13
N SER A 24 -11.62 -17.85 -6.53
CA SER A 24 -10.62 -16.87 -6.90
C SER A 24 -11.13 -15.88 -7.96
N PHE A 25 -10.63 -14.63 -7.93
CA PHE A 25 -9.96 -13.89 -9.03
C PHE A 25 -10.01 -12.36 -8.75
N PRO A 26 -8.89 -11.62 -8.89
CA PRO A 26 -8.96 -10.26 -9.40
C PRO A 26 -8.86 -10.34 -10.93
N SER A 27 -9.76 -9.68 -11.68
CA SER A 27 -9.53 -9.45 -13.10
C SER A 27 -10.22 -8.23 -13.67
N ARG A 28 -9.54 -7.74 -14.71
CA ARG A 28 -9.59 -6.47 -15.42
C ARG A 28 -10.78 -6.38 -16.41
N ALA A 29 -11.27 -5.15 -16.58
CA ALA A 29 -12.02 -4.62 -17.74
C ALA A 29 -13.47 -5.08 -17.96
N LEU A 30 -14.39 -4.11 -18.15
CA LEU A 30 -15.04 -3.86 -19.44
C LEU A 30 -15.85 -2.55 -19.41
N SER A 31 -15.56 -1.71 -20.40
CA SER A 31 -16.51 -0.82 -21.04
C SER A 31 -17.66 -1.62 -21.65
N PHE A 32 -18.92 -1.24 -21.41
CA PHE A 32 -19.95 -1.17 -22.45
C PHE A 32 -21.15 -0.36 -21.90
N VAL A 33 -21.69 0.48 -22.78
CA VAL A 33 -22.89 1.29 -22.57
C VAL A 33 -24.10 0.38 -22.81
N GLU A 34 -25.11 0.45 -21.94
CA GLU A 34 -26.47 0.12 -22.35
C GLU A 34 -27.48 1.03 -21.67
N ASP A 35 -28.25 1.70 -22.52
CA ASP A 35 -29.38 2.56 -22.22
C ASP A 35 -30.58 1.69 -21.82
N SER A 36 -31.28 2.04 -20.73
CA SER A 36 -32.74 1.90 -20.68
C SER A 36 -33.35 2.59 -19.46
N THR A 37 -34.22 3.53 -19.81
CA THR A 37 -35.33 4.08 -19.06
C THR A 37 -36.05 3.10 -18.11
N GLN A 38 -36.16 3.44 -16.82
CA GLN A 38 -37.46 3.61 -16.14
C GLN A 38 -37.29 4.12 -14.70
N GLU A 39 -37.93 5.26 -14.42
CA GLU A 39 -38.25 5.72 -13.08
C GLU A 39 -38.94 4.62 -12.25
N ARG A 40 -38.61 4.55 -10.95
CA ARG A 40 -39.61 4.58 -9.88
C ARG A 40 -39.00 4.72 -8.48
N HIS A 41 -39.43 5.83 -7.85
CA HIS A 41 -39.73 6.00 -6.43
C HIS A 41 -38.58 6.31 -5.45
N LEU A 42 -38.21 7.60 -5.45
CA LEU A 42 -37.46 8.29 -4.41
C LEU A 42 -38.24 8.32 -3.08
N LEU A 43 -37.67 7.75 -2.02
CA LEU A 43 -37.99 8.15 -0.65
C LEU A 43 -36.79 8.92 -0.06
N ARG A 44 -37.04 10.22 0.09
CA ARG A 44 -36.17 11.26 0.62
C ARG A 44 -35.94 11.05 2.12
N VAL A 45 -34.81 10.43 2.49
CA VAL A 45 -34.28 10.55 3.85
C VAL A 45 -33.45 11.83 3.90
N LYS A 46 -33.94 12.84 4.62
CA LYS A 46 -33.16 14.01 5.01
C LYS A 46 -32.11 13.57 6.04
N GLY A 47 -30.94 13.14 5.56
CA GLY A 47 -29.74 13.04 6.40
C GLY A 47 -29.20 14.44 6.63
N ALA A 48 -28.91 14.77 7.89
CA ALA A 48 -28.28 16.02 8.27
C ALA A 48 -26.97 16.20 7.48
N ASP A 49 -26.80 17.38 6.87
CA ASP A 49 -25.54 17.83 6.32
C ASP A 49 -24.53 17.91 7.46
N CYS A 50 -23.80 16.82 7.69
CA CYS A 50 -22.55 16.87 8.42
C CYS A 50 -21.52 17.33 7.40
N GLU A 51 -21.36 18.65 7.28
CA GLU A 51 -20.16 19.23 6.70
C GLU A 51 -18.98 18.72 7.53
N ILE A 52 -18.36 17.63 7.08
CA ILE A 52 -17.07 17.22 7.57
C ILE A 52 -16.11 18.28 7.05
N ALA A 53 -15.87 19.29 7.88
CA ALA A 53 -14.77 20.20 7.72
C ALA A 53 -13.47 19.37 7.66
N HIS A 54 -13.04 19.00 6.46
CA HIS A 54 -11.74 18.39 6.21
C HIS A 54 -10.67 19.48 6.33
N SER A 55 -10.42 19.88 7.57
CA SER A 55 -9.14 20.44 7.99
C SER A 55 -8.40 19.38 8.80
N SER A 56 -8.28 18.16 8.26
CA SER A 56 -7.39 17.16 8.84
C SER A 56 -5.98 17.44 8.34
N SER A 57 -5.14 18.05 9.18
CA SER A 57 -3.70 18.00 8.96
C SER A 57 -3.29 16.54 8.79
N ARG A 58 -2.62 16.20 7.69
CA ARG A 58 -2.17 14.82 7.39
C ARG A 58 -1.40 14.26 8.59
N LYS A 59 -1.58 12.97 8.89
CA LYS A 59 -0.87 12.37 10.03
C LYS A 59 0.64 12.36 9.76
N ASN A 60 1.42 12.55 10.81
CA ASN A 60 2.87 12.40 10.72
C ASN A 60 3.22 10.90 10.66
N LEU A 61 4.19 10.57 9.82
CA LEU A 61 4.73 9.22 9.66
C LEU A 61 6.18 9.20 10.14
N HIS A 62 6.55 8.21 10.93
CA HIS A 62 7.92 8.01 11.38
C HIS A 62 8.47 6.72 10.79
N ILE A 63 9.61 6.82 10.10
CA ILE A 63 10.37 5.67 9.60
C ILE A 63 11.68 5.52 10.37
N SER A 64 12.18 4.29 10.46
CA SER A 64 13.50 4.06 11.05
C SER A 64 14.60 4.70 10.21
N ALA A 65 15.61 5.28 10.85
CA ALA A 65 16.82 5.77 10.18
C ALA A 65 17.57 4.67 9.41
N ARG A 66 17.35 3.39 9.77
CA ARG A 66 18.01 2.24 9.17
C ARG A 66 17.18 1.58 8.05
N LEU A 67 15.93 2.02 7.84
CA LEU A 67 15.00 1.39 6.89
C LEU A 67 15.56 1.31 5.47
N MET A 68 16.10 2.43 4.99
CA MET A 68 16.58 2.57 3.61
C MET A 68 17.86 1.76 3.35
N GLU A 69 18.80 1.78 4.30
CA GLU A 69 20.02 0.97 4.23
C GLU A 69 19.66 -0.52 4.28
N GLU A 70 18.99 -0.99 5.32
CA GLU A 70 18.64 -2.42 5.42
C GLU A 70 17.82 -2.94 4.22
N PHE A 71 16.96 -2.11 3.62
CA PHE A 71 16.27 -2.47 2.38
C PHE A 71 17.23 -2.64 1.19
N LEU A 72 18.20 -1.74 1.01
CA LEU A 72 19.20 -1.87 -0.06
C LEU A 72 20.03 -3.16 0.10
N GLU A 73 20.40 -3.52 1.33
CA GLU A 73 21.08 -4.77 1.64
C GLU A 73 20.24 -6.00 1.22
N LEU A 74 18.93 -5.98 1.51
CA LEU A 74 18.00 -7.05 1.11
C LEU A 74 17.78 -7.13 -0.42
N ALA A 75 17.88 -5.98 -1.09
CA ALA A 75 17.71 -5.84 -2.54
C ALA A 75 19.04 -6.00 -3.32
N LYS A 76 20.17 -6.18 -2.63
CA LYS A 76 21.51 -6.09 -3.23
C LYS A 76 21.69 -7.05 -4.41
N GLU A 77 21.30 -8.31 -4.25
CA GLU A 77 21.49 -9.32 -5.30
C GLU A 77 20.75 -8.95 -6.60
N ASN A 78 19.52 -8.44 -6.48
CA ASN A 78 18.75 -7.99 -7.63
C ASN A 78 19.33 -6.70 -8.20
N THR A 79 19.71 -5.76 -7.33
CA THR A 79 20.30 -4.48 -7.74
C THR A 79 21.60 -4.69 -8.53
N ASP A 80 22.46 -5.62 -8.11
CA ASP A 80 23.69 -5.99 -8.83
C ASP A 80 23.41 -6.58 -10.23
N LYS A 81 22.21 -7.15 -10.43
CA LYS A 81 21.74 -7.72 -11.71
C LYS A 81 20.88 -6.74 -12.53
N ASP A 82 20.81 -5.47 -12.11
CA ASP A 82 19.94 -4.45 -12.71
C ASP A 82 18.46 -4.87 -12.71
N LEU A 83 18.00 -5.43 -11.59
CA LEU A 83 16.61 -5.80 -11.33
C LEU A 83 16.05 -4.98 -10.17
N GLU A 84 14.86 -4.41 -10.34
CA GLU A 84 14.16 -3.72 -9.28
C GLU A 84 13.72 -4.69 -8.18
N THR A 85 13.64 -4.20 -6.95
CA THR A 85 13.06 -4.93 -5.83
C THR A 85 12.09 -3.99 -5.11
N CYS A 86 10.94 -4.50 -4.68
CA CYS A 86 9.99 -3.77 -3.82
C CYS A 86 9.81 -4.42 -2.45
N GLY A 87 9.39 -3.60 -1.50
CA GLY A 87 8.92 -3.96 -0.17
C GLY A 87 7.74 -3.12 0.24
N ILE A 88 6.92 -3.65 1.15
CA ILE A 88 5.67 -3.04 1.62
C ILE A 88 5.84 -2.59 3.06
N LEU A 89 5.35 -1.40 3.39
CA LEU A 89 5.52 -0.75 4.69
C LEU A 89 4.24 -0.85 5.51
N GLY A 90 4.35 -1.52 6.65
CA GLY A 90 3.30 -1.60 7.67
C GLY A 90 3.60 -0.68 8.85
N ALA A 91 2.59 0.06 9.30
CA ALA A 91 2.69 0.95 10.45
C ALA A 91 1.63 0.69 11.51
N PHE A 92 1.96 1.01 12.75
CA PHE A 92 0.97 1.13 13.82
C PHE A 92 0.66 2.61 14.09
N LEU A 93 -0.56 2.89 14.54
CA LEU A 93 -1.00 4.24 14.93
C LEU A 93 -0.90 4.40 16.44
N ASP A 94 -0.14 5.39 16.91
CA ASP A 94 -0.13 5.79 18.32
C ASP A 94 -0.23 7.31 18.45
N LYS A 95 -1.19 7.77 19.25
CA LYS A 95 -1.45 9.20 19.55
C LYS A 95 -1.50 10.10 18.30
N GLY A 96 -2.08 9.59 17.20
CA GLY A 96 -2.22 10.34 15.95
C GLY A 96 -0.97 10.34 15.05
N ILE A 97 0.06 9.58 15.40
CA ILE A 97 1.29 9.43 14.61
C ILE A 97 1.38 7.98 14.12
N LEU A 98 1.70 7.80 12.84
CA LEU A 98 1.94 6.50 12.23
C LEU A 98 3.44 6.16 12.36
N TYR A 99 3.75 4.98 12.88
CA TYR A 99 5.12 4.50 13.04
C TYR A 99 5.32 3.27 12.18
N VAL A 100 6.18 3.38 11.16
CA VAL A 100 6.53 2.25 10.29
C VAL A 100 7.43 1.28 11.05
N THR A 101 6.86 0.13 11.40
CA THR A 101 7.53 -0.91 12.19
C THR A 101 7.72 -2.20 11.44
N THR A 102 7.25 -2.30 10.21
CA THR A 102 7.30 -3.55 9.47
C THR A 102 7.63 -3.28 8.01
N LEU A 103 8.67 -3.97 7.53
CA LEU A 103 9.03 -4.06 6.12
C LEU A 103 8.76 -5.50 5.66
N ILE A 104 7.89 -5.67 4.68
CA ILE A 104 7.58 -6.97 4.10
C ILE A 104 8.19 -7.01 2.70
N ILE A 105 9.07 -7.96 2.43
CA ILE A 105 9.58 -8.22 1.08
C ILE A 105 8.73 -9.34 0.47
N PRO A 106 7.76 -9.03 -0.40
CA PRO A 106 6.89 -10.04 -0.98
C PRO A 106 7.67 -10.89 -1.99
N LYS A 107 7.12 -12.08 -2.31
CA LYS A 107 7.42 -12.74 -3.58
C LYS A 107 7.13 -11.75 -4.70
N GLN A 108 7.98 -11.67 -5.71
CA GLN A 108 7.85 -10.64 -6.74
C GLN A 108 8.46 -11.09 -8.06
N GLU A 109 7.90 -10.56 -9.14
CA GLU A 109 8.51 -10.61 -10.48
C GLU A 109 9.20 -9.27 -10.74
N SER A 110 10.51 -9.32 -11.00
CA SER A 110 11.36 -8.14 -11.17
C SER A 110 11.89 -8.05 -12.60
N THR A 111 11.88 -6.84 -13.15
CA THR A 111 12.59 -6.44 -14.36
C THR A 111 13.50 -5.25 -14.02
N SER A 112 14.25 -4.74 -14.99
CA SER A 112 15.08 -3.54 -14.81
C SER A 112 14.29 -2.24 -14.63
N ASN A 113 12.96 -2.28 -14.79
CA ASN A 113 12.10 -1.09 -14.82
C ASN A 113 10.71 -1.29 -14.16
N SER A 114 10.53 -2.42 -13.47
CA SER A 114 9.33 -2.70 -12.70
C SER A 114 9.57 -3.85 -11.72
N CYS A 115 8.83 -3.84 -10.62
CA CYS A 115 8.72 -4.96 -9.71
C CYS A 115 7.25 -5.15 -9.30
N VAL A 116 6.74 -6.36 -9.44
CA VAL A 116 5.33 -6.69 -9.17
C VAL A 116 5.25 -7.71 -8.05
N ALA A 117 4.68 -7.31 -6.92
CA ALA A 117 4.40 -8.21 -5.81
C ALA A 117 3.46 -9.35 -6.24
N LYS A 118 3.68 -10.53 -5.67
CA LYS A 118 2.91 -11.76 -5.84
C LYS A 118 2.45 -12.24 -4.47
N ASN A 119 1.44 -13.10 -4.46
CA ASN A 119 0.90 -13.69 -3.24
C ASN A 119 0.52 -12.62 -2.20
N GLU A 120 -0.26 -11.62 -2.64
CA GLU A 120 -0.70 -10.51 -1.79
C GLU A 120 -1.48 -11.01 -0.56
N GLU A 121 -2.05 -12.23 -0.59
CA GLU A 121 -2.67 -12.85 0.58
C GLU A 121 -1.69 -13.07 1.75
N GLU A 122 -0.41 -13.37 1.50
CA GLU A 122 0.59 -13.57 2.55
C GLU A 122 0.97 -12.23 3.21
N VAL A 123 1.09 -11.17 2.39
CA VAL A 123 1.30 -9.79 2.86
C VAL A 123 0.12 -9.35 3.72
N PHE A 124 -1.09 -9.55 3.22
CA PHE A 124 -2.32 -9.21 3.93
C PHE A 124 -2.44 -9.96 5.26
N ALA A 125 -2.08 -11.26 5.29
CA ALA A 125 -2.11 -12.05 6.51
C ALA A 125 -1.19 -11.45 7.61
N ILE A 126 0.04 -11.08 7.27
CA ILE A 126 0.97 -10.43 8.22
C ILE A 126 0.42 -9.10 8.71
N GLN A 127 -0.06 -8.25 7.80
CA GLN A 127 -0.62 -6.95 8.16
C GLN A 127 -1.84 -7.09 9.06
N HIS A 128 -2.73 -8.03 8.74
CA HIS A 128 -3.94 -8.28 9.52
C HIS A 128 -3.63 -8.83 10.91
N GLU A 129 -2.81 -9.89 11.01
CA GLU A 129 -2.45 -10.53 12.28
C GLU A 129 -1.78 -9.53 13.24
N ARG A 130 -0.99 -8.60 12.69
CA ARG A 130 -0.27 -7.57 13.46
C ARG A 130 -1.01 -6.24 13.56
N SER A 131 -2.23 -6.15 13.03
CA SER A 131 -3.05 -4.91 13.01
C SER A 131 -2.29 -3.70 12.43
N LEU A 132 -1.54 -3.93 11.35
CA LEU A 132 -0.73 -2.92 10.67
C LEU A 132 -1.54 -2.21 9.57
N ILE A 133 -1.31 -0.91 9.45
CA ILE A 133 -1.85 -0.06 8.38
C ILE A 133 -0.86 -0.07 7.21
N PRO A 134 -1.29 -0.34 5.96
CA PRO A 134 -0.43 -0.34 4.78
C PRO A 134 -0.15 1.11 4.34
N VAL A 135 0.85 1.74 4.97
CA VAL A 135 1.14 3.18 4.79
C VAL A 135 2.11 3.48 3.66
N GLY A 136 2.51 2.49 2.87
CA GLY A 136 3.38 2.75 1.73
C GLY A 136 4.20 1.56 1.28
N TRP A 137 5.18 1.87 0.45
CA TRP A 137 6.08 0.89 -0.17
C TRP A 137 7.42 1.54 -0.48
N ILE A 138 8.42 0.70 -0.70
CA ILE A 138 9.80 1.09 -1.04
C ILE A 138 10.27 0.23 -2.20
N HIS A 139 10.95 0.81 -3.18
CA HIS A 139 11.57 0.05 -4.27
C HIS A 139 12.91 0.61 -4.72
N THR A 140 13.66 -0.19 -5.47
CA THR A 140 14.94 0.22 -6.07
C THR A 140 14.78 0.64 -7.53
N HIS A 141 15.54 1.67 -7.91
CA HIS A 141 15.96 1.99 -9.27
C HIS A 141 17.46 1.68 -9.37
N PRO A 142 17.85 0.47 -9.81
CA PRO A 142 19.25 0.05 -9.78
C PRO A 142 20.18 0.97 -10.58
N SER A 143 19.75 1.38 -11.78
CA SER A 143 20.53 2.18 -12.72
C SER A 143 19.88 3.51 -13.09
N GLN A 144 18.61 3.71 -12.76
CA GLN A 144 17.85 4.91 -13.08
C GLN A 144 18.02 5.99 -12.00
N SER A 145 17.73 7.23 -12.40
CA SER A 145 17.65 8.36 -11.45
C SER A 145 16.51 8.19 -10.44
N CYS A 146 16.53 9.00 -9.39
CA CYS A 146 15.48 9.02 -8.38
C CYS A 146 14.25 9.83 -8.82
N PHE A 147 13.21 9.16 -9.31
CA PHE A 147 11.92 9.75 -9.70
C PHE A 147 10.79 8.71 -9.59
N MET A 148 9.54 9.14 -9.72
CA MET A 148 8.39 8.23 -9.84
C MET A 148 8.09 7.94 -11.31
N SER A 149 8.26 6.69 -11.74
CA SER A 149 7.90 6.21 -13.08
C SER A 149 6.38 6.17 -13.28
N SER A 150 5.92 6.02 -14.53
CA SER A 150 4.48 5.83 -14.81
C SER A 150 3.88 4.64 -14.06
N VAL A 151 4.62 3.54 -13.95
CA VAL A 151 4.20 2.36 -13.18
C VAL A 151 4.12 2.70 -11.70
N ASP A 152 5.12 3.42 -11.17
CA ASP A 152 5.15 3.81 -9.76
C ASP A 152 4.00 4.74 -9.39
N LEU A 153 3.66 5.68 -10.28
CA LEU A 153 2.54 6.59 -10.11
C LEU A 153 1.23 5.81 -9.99
N HIS A 154 0.97 4.86 -10.88
CA HIS A 154 -0.24 4.02 -10.84
C HIS A 154 -0.30 3.10 -9.61
N THR A 155 0.83 2.55 -9.20
CA THR A 155 0.94 1.80 -7.94
C THR A 155 0.63 2.71 -6.75
N GLN A 156 1.27 3.88 -6.67
CA GLN A 156 1.09 4.84 -5.59
C GLN A 156 -0.34 5.38 -5.52
N TYR A 157 -1.02 5.57 -6.66
CA TYR A 157 -2.43 5.93 -6.69
C TYR A 157 -3.29 4.91 -5.95
N SER A 158 -3.05 3.63 -6.18
CA SER A 158 -3.82 2.56 -5.53
C SER A 158 -3.61 2.58 -4.01
N TYR A 159 -2.36 2.74 -3.55
CA TYR A 159 -2.06 2.91 -2.12
C TYR A 159 -2.72 4.16 -1.53
N GLN A 160 -2.64 5.30 -2.20
CA GLN A 160 -3.13 6.58 -1.69
C GLN A 160 -4.66 6.71 -1.72
N VAL A 161 -5.34 5.93 -2.57
CA VAL A 161 -6.81 5.76 -2.52
C VAL A 161 -7.22 4.98 -1.27
N MET A 162 -6.45 3.96 -0.87
CA MET A 162 -6.76 3.14 0.31
C MET A 162 -6.35 3.82 1.63
N GLU A 163 -5.20 4.48 1.64
CA GLU A 163 -4.66 5.20 2.79
C GLU A 163 -4.15 6.59 2.35
N PRO A 164 -4.83 7.70 2.69
CA PRO A 164 -4.46 9.06 2.24
C PRO A 164 -3.05 9.52 2.68
N GLU A 165 -2.53 8.89 3.73
CA GLU A 165 -1.18 9.06 4.25
C GLU A 165 -0.11 8.25 3.50
N ALA A 166 -0.49 7.40 2.54
CA ALA A 166 0.45 6.52 1.88
C ALA A 166 1.56 7.26 1.12
N PHE A 167 2.76 6.68 1.11
CA PHE A 167 3.94 7.22 0.44
C PHE A 167 4.77 6.12 -0.23
N ALA A 168 5.61 6.52 -1.19
CA ALA A 168 6.57 5.66 -1.86
C ALA A 168 7.99 6.12 -1.53
N ILE A 169 8.91 5.18 -1.30
CA ILE A 169 10.34 5.46 -1.24
C ILE A 169 11.00 4.86 -2.49
N VAL A 170 11.69 5.70 -3.26
CA VAL A 170 12.53 5.27 -4.38
C VAL A 170 13.98 5.28 -3.91
N MET A 171 14.66 4.14 -3.98
CA MET A 171 16.08 4.00 -3.71
C MET A 171 16.86 3.96 -5.04
N ALA A 172 17.67 4.97 -5.32
CA ALA A 172 18.44 5.10 -6.56
C ALA A 172 19.96 5.09 -6.25
N PRO A 173 20.56 3.94 -5.93
CA PRO A 173 21.93 3.86 -5.41
C PRO A 173 23.01 4.38 -6.38
N THR A 174 22.73 4.44 -7.68
CA THR A 174 23.64 4.92 -8.72
C THR A 174 23.44 6.39 -9.09
N ASP A 175 22.37 7.04 -8.59
CA ASP A 175 22.11 8.46 -8.82
C ASP A 175 22.99 9.31 -7.89
N ALA A 176 24.03 9.90 -8.47
CA ALA A 176 24.98 10.76 -7.76
C ALA A 176 24.36 12.07 -7.22
N SER A 177 23.21 12.49 -7.75
CA SER A 177 22.53 13.72 -7.32
C SER A 177 21.55 13.47 -6.18
N ARG A 178 20.88 12.32 -6.17
CA ARG A 178 19.85 11.97 -5.20
C ARG A 178 19.72 10.45 -5.09
N ASN A 179 20.32 9.89 -4.06
CA ASN A 179 20.34 8.45 -3.83
C ASN A 179 19.01 7.86 -3.33
N TYR A 180 18.09 8.69 -2.85
CA TYR A 180 16.72 8.26 -2.53
C TYR A 180 15.73 9.44 -2.56
N GLY A 181 14.44 9.11 -2.64
CA GLY A 181 13.37 10.08 -2.58
C GLY A 181 12.12 9.49 -1.94
N ILE A 182 11.44 10.30 -1.13
CA ILE A 182 10.17 9.94 -0.51
C ILE A 182 9.08 10.79 -1.16
N PHE A 183 8.12 10.12 -1.79
CA PHE A 183 7.15 10.74 -2.69
C PHE A 183 5.72 10.35 -2.34
N ARG A 184 4.78 11.18 -2.79
CA ARG A 184 3.34 10.93 -2.78
C ARG A 184 2.72 11.60 -4.02
N LEU A 185 1.51 11.19 -4.41
CA LEU A 185 0.79 11.92 -5.45
C LEU A 185 0.29 13.24 -4.91
N SER A 186 0.36 14.28 -5.74
CA SER A 186 -0.23 15.58 -5.41
C SER A 186 -1.76 15.44 -5.33
N GLU A 187 -2.35 16.19 -4.40
CA GLU A 187 -3.78 16.11 -4.12
C GLU A 187 -4.41 17.51 -4.15
N PRO A 188 -5.50 17.71 -4.91
CA PRO A 188 -6.22 16.72 -5.72
C PRO A 188 -5.58 16.44 -7.09
N GLY A 189 -4.61 17.25 -7.54
CA GLY A 189 -4.11 17.28 -8.92
C GLY A 189 -3.71 15.91 -9.49
N GLY A 190 -2.64 15.32 -8.97
CA GLY A 190 -2.11 14.07 -9.49
C GLY A 190 -3.01 12.86 -9.28
N MET A 191 -3.72 12.83 -8.14
CA MET A 191 -4.77 11.83 -7.89
C MET A 191 -5.86 11.86 -8.97
N ASN A 192 -6.27 13.04 -9.44
CA ASN A 192 -7.28 13.17 -10.48
C ASN A 192 -6.76 12.68 -11.83
N VAL A 193 -5.54 13.07 -12.21
CA VAL A 193 -4.91 12.64 -13.47
C VAL A 193 -4.87 11.11 -13.56
N LEU A 194 -4.46 10.42 -12.49
CA LEU A 194 -4.38 8.96 -12.51
C LEU A 194 -5.74 8.26 -12.42
N ARG A 195 -6.72 8.85 -11.74
CA ARG A 195 -8.09 8.31 -11.72
C ARG A 195 -8.70 8.21 -13.12
N GLU A 196 -8.43 9.21 -13.94
CA GLU A 196 -8.98 9.34 -15.30
C GLU A 196 -8.14 8.61 -16.35
N CYS A 197 -6.90 8.27 -16.03
CA CYS A 197 -6.00 7.56 -16.93
C CYS A 197 -6.56 6.18 -17.33
N ARG A 198 -6.55 5.89 -18.64
CA ARG A 198 -6.97 4.60 -19.23
C ARG A 198 -5.89 3.96 -20.10
N GLU A 199 -4.73 4.59 -20.20
CA GLU A 199 -3.60 4.11 -20.99
C GLU A 199 -3.01 2.83 -20.40
N ARG A 200 -2.35 2.04 -21.27
CA ARG A 200 -1.72 0.77 -20.92
C ARG A 200 -0.26 0.78 -21.35
N GLY A 201 0.57 0.03 -20.62
CA GLY A 201 2.01 0.03 -20.83
C GLY A 201 2.66 1.28 -20.25
N PHE A 202 3.95 1.48 -20.54
CA PHE A 202 4.67 2.69 -20.12
C PHE A 202 4.23 3.89 -20.96
N HIS A 203 3.76 4.94 -20.29
CA HIS A 203 3.27 6.16 -20.92
C HIS A 203 3.55 7.37 -20.03
N THR A 204 3.46 8.56 -20.60
CA THR A 204 3.65 9.82 -19.88
C THR A 204 2.32 10.39 -19.44
N HIS A 205 2.28 11.09 -18.31
CA HIS A 205 1.11 11.84 -17.87
C HIS A 205 1.27 13.33 -18.17
N GLY A 206 0.16 13.97 -18.56
CA GLY A 206 0.10 15.42 -18.72
C GLY A 206 0.16 16.16 -17.39
N GLU A 207 0.25 17.49 -17.48
CA GLU A 207 0.18 18.37 -16.31
C GLU A 207 -1.19 18.26 -15.61
N THR A 208 -1.22 18.53 -14.31
CA THR A 208 -2.48 18.61 -13.57
C THR A 208 -3.29 19.83 -14.04
N ALA A 209 -4.59 19.86 -13.74
CA ALA A 209 -5.47 20.96 -14.19
C ALA A 209 -5.04 22.35 -13.69
N ASP A 210 -4.31 22.40 -12.57
CA ASP A 210 -3.72 23.58 -11.97
C ASP A 210 -2.26 23.85 -12.42
N GLY A 211 -1.71 23.06 -13.34
CA GLY A 211 -0.33 23.17 -13.84
C GLY A 211 0.73 22.72 -12.84
N GLY A 212 0.32 22.07 -11.75
CA GLY A 212 1.20 21.50 -10.74
C GLY A 212 1.84 20.18 -11.15
N PRO A 213 2.82 19.69 -10.36
CA PRO A 213 3.41 18.38 -10.59
C PRO A 213 2.42 17.26 -10.20
N ILE A 214 2.50 16.12 -10.89
CA ILE A 214 1.64 14.95 -10.62
C ILE A 214 1.99 14.24 -9.30
N TYR A 215 3.23 14.38 -8.83
CA TYR A 215 3.70 13.88 -7.55
C TYR A 215 4.62 14.91 -6.89
N GLU A 216 4.77 14.79 -5.58
CA GLU A 216 5.55 15.71 -4.76
C GLU A 216 6.33 14.94 -3.69
N HIS A 217 7.25 15.64 -3.02
CA HIS A 217 7.93 15.08 -1.86
C HIS A 217 6.97 14.95 -0.68
N CYS A 218 7.03 13.81 0.01
CA CYS A 218 6.18 13.55 1.17
C CYS A 218 6.75 14.22 2.43
N ALA A 219 6.31 15.45 2.71
CA ALA A 219 6.85 16.28 3.79
C ALA A 219 6.47 15.81 5.22
N ASN A 220 5.46 14.96 5.35
CA ASN A 220 4.97 14.43 6.63
C ASN A 220 5.66 13.12 7.05
N VAL A 221 6.76 12.73 6.40
CA VAL A 221 7.57 11.56 6.78
C VAL A 221 8.85 12.02 7.51
N TYR A 222 9.04 11.53 8.72
CA TYR A 222 10.14 11.88 9.60
C TYR A 222 11.02 10.66 9.87
N THR A 223 12.34 10.86 9.83
CA THR A 223 13.30 9.83 10.20
C THR A 223 13.48 9.80 11.72
N ASN A 224 13.40 8.61 12.32
CA ASN A 224 13.56 8.39 13.74
C ASN A 224 14.66 7.34 14.01
N SER A 225 15.74 7.76 14.67
CA SER A 225 16.89 6.89 15.01
C SER A 225 16.58 5.86 16.08
N ASN A 226 15.56 6.09 16.91
CA ASN A 226 15.15 5.18 17.98
C ASN A 226 14.07 4.19 17.54
N LEU A 227 13.46 4.39 16.36
CA LEU A 227 12.44 3.50 15.84
C LEU A 227 13.09 2.24 15.26
N ARG A 228 12.67 1.09 15.78
CA ARG A 228 13.02 -0.22 15.25
C ARG A 228 11.89 -0.73 14.36
N PHE A 229 12.23 -1.57 13.40
CA PHE A 229 11.28 -2.25 12.56
C PHE A 229 11.69 -3.71 12.38
N GLU A 230 10.73 -4.54 12.00
CA GLU A 230 10.92 -5.96 11.69
C GLU A 230 10.84 -6.18 10.19
N VAL A 231 11.64 -7.13 9.69
CA VAL A 231 11.64 -7.54 8.28
C VAL A 231 10.99 -8.91 8.14
N PHE A 232 10.04 -9.02 7.20
CA PHE A 232 9.45 -10.28 6.77
C PHE A 232 9.82 -10.52 5.32
N ASP A 233 10.78 -11.41 5.07
CA ASP A 233 11.17 -11.79 3.72
C ASP A 233 10.42 -13.05 3.28
N LEU A 234 9.44 -12.86 2.39
CA LEU A 234 8.56 -13.91 1.87
C LEU A 234 9.07 -14.56 0.59
N ARG A 235 10.27 -14.19 0.10
CA ARG A 235 10.80 -14.74 -1.15
C ARG A 235 11.20 -16.22 -1.08
N GLN A 236 11.29 -16.78 0.13
CA GLN A 236 11.70 -18.17 0.39
C GLN A 236 10.53 -19.15 0.35
#